data_AF-A0A170ZTQ1-F1
#
_entry.id   AF-A0A170ZTQ1-F1
#
_cell.length_a   1.000
_cell.length_b   1.000
_cell.length_c   1.000
_cell.angle_alpha   90.00
_cell.angle_beta   90.00
_cell.angle_gamma   90.00
#
_symmetry.space_group_name_H-M   'P 1'
#
loop_
_entity.id
_entity.type
_entity.pdbx_description
1 polymer ?
#
loop_
_entity_poly.entity_id
_entity_poly.type
_entity_poly.pdbx_seq_one_letter_code
_entity_poly.pdbx_strand_id
1 'polypeptide(L)' 'MLHEQPITSLAWSPSGELFAIGSFNTLRLCDNSGWSHALEKPSTGSLYSIAWSADGNPIGRWMC' A
#
# COMPACT_ATOMS: atom_id res chain seq x y z
N MET A 1 -6.93 -21.17 8.48
CA MET A 1 -5.65 -20.51 8.82
C MET A 1 -5.54 -19.28 7.96
N LEU A 2 -5.48 -18.08 8.52
CA LEU A 2 -5.09 -16.91 7.74
C LEU A 2 -3.64 -17.13 7.31
N HIS A 3 -3.41 -17.28 6.01
CA HIS A 3 -2.06 -17.23 5.48
C HIS A 3 -1.65 -15.76 5.46
N GLU A 4 -0.99 -15.31 6.53
CA GLU A 4 -0.39 -13.98 6.54
C GLU A 4 0.83 -14.00 5.61
N GLN A 5 0.70 -13.31 4.49
CA GLN A 5 1.78 -13.21 3.52
C GLN A 5 2.77 -12.14 3.98
N PRO A 6 4.08 -12.36 3.81
CA PRO A 6 5.08 -11.40 4.26
C PRO A 6 4.86 -10.06 3.59
N ILE A 7 5.07 -8.99 4.35
CA ILE A 7 5.15 -7.64 3.80
C ILE A 7 6.42 -7.57 2.97
N THR A 8 6.28 -7.26 1.69
CA THR A 8 7.38 -7.16 0.73
C THR A 8 7.71 -5.73 0.36
N SER A 9 6.82 -4.77 0.64
CA SER A 9 7.06 -3.35 0.42
C SER A 9 6.29 -2.47 1.39
N LEU A 10 6.86 -1.31 1.71
CA LEU A 10 6.25 -0.26 2.52
C LEU A 10 6.71 1.10 2.02
N ALA A 11 5.77 2.02 1.82
CA ALA A 11 6.07 3.39 1.40
C ALA A 11 5.13 4.40 2.06
N TRP A 12 5.69 5.48 2.57
CA TRP A 12 4.94 6.60 3.14
C TRP A 12 4.54 7.61 2.07
N SER A 13 3.38 8.24 2.25
CA SER A 13 3.00 9.41 1.48
C SER A 13 3.99 10.56 1.74
N PRO A 14 4.19 11.47 0.78
CA PRO A 14 5.02 12.66 1.00
C PRO A 14 4.53 13.54 2.17
N SER A 15 3.23 13.52 2.47
CA SER A 15 2.64 14.23 3.62
C SER A 15 2.89 13.53 4.96
N GLY A 16 3.22 12.24 4.96
CA GLY A 16 3.39 11.43 6.18
C GLY A 16 2.09 11.01 6.87
N GLU A 17 0.93 11.33 6.30
CA GLU A 17 -0.38 11.00 6.88
C GLU A 17 -0.80 9.56 6.57
N LEU A 18 -0.37 9.05 5.42
CA LEU A 18 -0.73 7.73 4.93
C LEU A 18 0.51 6.90 4.59
N PHE A 19 0.38 5.59 4.65
CA PHE A 19 1.38 4.65 4.15
C PHE A 19 0.71 3.47 3.46
N ALA A 20 1.42 2.93 2.46
CA ALA A 20 0.98 1.79 1.69
C ALA A 20 1.82 0.57 2.05
N ILE A 21 1.16 -0.58 2.18
CA ILE A 21 1.75 -1.87 2.51
C ILE A 21 1.48 -2.82 1.35
N GLY A 22 2.54 -3.39 0.80
CA GLY A 22 2.44 -4.43 -0.23
C GLY A 22 2.84 -5.79 0.32
N SER A 23 2.04 -6.80 0.01
CA SER A 23 2.40 -8.21 0.18
C SER A 23 2.08 -8.97 -1.10
N PHE A 24 2.03 -10.30 -1.07
CA PHE A 24 1.58 -11.07 -2.23
C PHE A 24 0.12 -10.73 -2.51
N ASN A 25 -0.15 -10.34 -3.76
CA ASN A 25 -1.47 -9.98 -4.29
C ASN A 25 -2.31 -9.00 -3.47
N THR A 26 -1.71 -8.24 -2.55
CA THR A 26 -2.43 -7.38 -1.62
C THR A 26 -1.70 -6.05 -1.48
N LEU A 27 -2.45 -4.97 -1.68
CA LEU A 27 -2.04 -3.60 -1.42
C LEU A 27 -3.00 -3.02 -0.37
N ARG A 28 -2.47 -2.53 0.73
CA ARG A 28 -3.26 -1.90 1.80
C ARG A 28 -2.80 -0.46 2.00
N LEU A 29 -3.77 0.44 2.12
CA LEU A 29 -3.53 1.84 2.49
C LEU A 29 -3.92 2.03 3.94
N CYS A 30 -3.01 2.57 4.74
CA CYS A 30 -3.19 2.83 6.15
C CYS A 30 -2.85 4.28 6.50
N ASP A 31 -3.37 4.76 7.64
CA ASP A 31 -2.90 6.01 8.25
C ASP A 31 -1.98 5.77 9.44
N ASN A 32 -1.32 6.84 9.90
CA ASN A 32 -0.43 6.82 11.06
C ASN A 32 -1.10 6.40 12.39
N SER A 33 -2.43 6.37 12.44
CA SER A 33 -3.22 5.94 13.59
C SER A 33 -3.52 4.44 13.56
N GLY A 34 -3.12 3.76 12.48
CA GLY A 34 -3.28 2.33 12.28
C GLY A 34 -4.59 1.93 11.57
N TRP A 35 -5.38 2.89 11.10
CA TRP A 35 -6.60 2.58 10.36
C TRP A 35 -6.29 2.19 8.93
N SER A 36 -7.02 1.19 8.44
CA SER A 36 -6.96 0.76 7.04
C SER A 36 -8.03 1.50 6.24
N HIS A 37 -7.60 2.34 5.30
CA HIS A 37 -8.48 3.14 4.43
C HIS A 37 -8.88 2.38 3.16
N ALA A 38 -7.97 1.58 2.63
CA ALA A 38 -8.25 0.78 1.44
C ALA A 38 -7.53 -0.57 1.49
N LEU A 39 -8.13 -1.55 0.82
CA LEU A 39 -7.55 -2.87 0.58
C LEU A 39 -7.83 -3.25 -0.87
N GLU A 40 -6.77 -3.36 -1.66
CA GLU A 40 -6.82 -3.80 -3.04
C GLU A 40 -6.15 -5.17 -3.15
N LYS A 41 -6.73 -6.03 -4.01
CA LYS A 41 -6.20 -7.37 -4.28
C LYS A 41 -5.88 -7.52 -5.76
N PRO A 42 -4.79 -6.90 -6.23
CA PRO A 42 -4.41 -6.99 -7.63
C PRO A 42 -4.13 -8.46 -8.00
N SER A 43 -4.53 -8.87 -9.21
CA SER A 43 -4.26 -10.22 -9.74
C SER A 43 -2.80 -10.35 -10.19
N THR A 44 -1.87 -10.07 -9.28
CA THR A 44 -0.42 -10.07 -9.48
C THR A 44 0.26 -10.87 -8.37
N GLY A 45 1.57 -11.07 -8.48
CA GLY A 45 2.37 -11.72 -7.43
C GLY A 45 2.69 -10.79 -6.25
N SER A 46 3.90 -10.93 -5.71
CA SER A 46 4.41 -10.06 -4.64
C SER A 46 4.67 -8.64 -5.13
N LEU A 47 4.17 -7.67 -4.36
CA LEU A 47 4.44 -6.25 -4.59
C LEU A 47 5.76 -5.85 -3.93
N TYR A 48 6.81 -5.68 -4.74
CA TYR A 48 8.16 -5.39 -4.24
C TYR A 48 8.48 -3.90 -4.12
N SER A 49 7.75 -3.03 -4.81
CA SER A 49 7.96 -1.58 -4.78
C SER A 49 6.62 -0.86 -4.81
N ILE A 50 6.52 0.22 -4.06
CA ILE A 50 5.36 1.12 -4.06
C ILE A 50 5.90 2.53 -4.14
N ALA A 51 5.42 3.31 -5.11
CA ALA A 51 5.73 4.72 -5.25
C ALA A 51 4.46 5.56 -5.07
N TRP A 52 4.63 6.72 -4.45
CA TRP A 52 3.57 7.69 -4.25
C TRP A 52 3.67 8.78 -5.31
N SER A 53 2.52 9.24 -5.82
CA SER A 53 2.50 10.49 -6.57
C SER A 53 2.83 11.66 -5.64
N ALA A 54 3.62 12.63 -6.13
CA ALA A 54 3.96 13.84 -5.39
C ALA A 54 2.75 14.77 -5.20
N ASP A 55 1.67 14.53 -5.94
CA ASP A 55 0.53 15.43 -6.10
C ASP A 55 -0.38 15.47 -4.86
N GLY A 56 -0.05 14.75 -3.78
CA GLY A 56 -0.79 14.75 -2.52
C GLY A 56 -2.21 14.19 -2.60
N ASN A 57 -2.66 13.75 -3.78
CA ASN A 57 -4.01 13.27 -3.98
C ASN A 57 -4.07 11.76 -3.72
N PRO A 58 -4.78 11.28 -2.67
CA PRO A 58 -4.81 9.87 -2.28
C PRO A 58 -5.46 8.92 -3.32
N ILE A 59 -5.99 9.48 -4.43
CA ILE A 59 -6.72 8.74 -5.48
C ILE A 59 -5.92 8.69 -6.79
N GLY A 60 -4.70 9.22 -6.81
CA GLY A 60 -3.88 9.33 -8.02
C GLY A 60 -2.90 8.17 -8.21
N ARG A 61 -3.41 6.99 -8.61
CA ARG A 61 -2.68 5.96 -9.37
C ARG A 61 -1.31 5.53 -8.80
N TRP A 62 -1.34 4.50 -7.95
CA TRP A 62 -0.18 3.68 -7.64
C TRP A 62 0.37 3.08 -8.95
N MET A 63 1.63 3.37 -9.26
CA MET A 63 2.34 2.62 -10.29
C MET A 63 3.09 1.49 -9.59
N CYS A 64 2.74 0.25 -9.97
CA CYS A 64 3.45 -0.97 -9.61
C CYS A 64 4.76 -1.11 -10.38
#